data_AF-A0A2N5J3B8-F1
#
_entry.id   AF-A0A2N5J3B8-F1
#
_cell.length_a   1.000
_cell.length_b   1.000
_cell.length_c   1.000
_cell.angle_alpha   90.00
_cell.angle_beta   90.00
_cell.angle_gamma   90.00
#
_symmetry.space_group_name_H-M   'P 1'
#
loop_
_entity.id
_entity.type
_entity.pdbx_description
1 polymer ?
#
loop_
_entity_poly.entity_id
_entity_poly.type
_entity_poly.pdbx_seq_one_letter_code
_entity_poly.pdbx_strand_id
1 'polypeptide(L)'
;MSITWNTIGPLIATIAACAVIAVIMPVVRPAAIRLVMRVFRAEGAHGTRHDGARGGVRDRASAGTSADRRGHGAPVSPVARLPPRIGIDATIAAVIARVKGGGDAAEAFEEQGGVRFATPRVTAARAANVLRMRAKADETEADVATAARHLAAACRLSEHTGCELSHCLEAVADDQRRARRAAELKRQTFAMPKATIRLLSALPAVTVALGELLGARPVAFLFEEPQGLLCLGLGGLWYAAGLVWTRRLLATFDGAGGGDAGGSRDADLPITLAMLHASLRQGASIPGALIAVGEALDGENRDGRIRWDPHAGVGSPIRHVPSAGFRRSPSTGFREERPTQELPAHLQSAGHALTRGATWHEAWGGADAGDAALESIRDCLGAAWAHGVSPTARLELAIERYGRDETAAIEQAAAGLSVRLLAPTGLCFLPAFVLIGVLPAIVSFAM
;
A
#
# COMPACT_ATOMS: atom_id res chain seq x y z
N MET A 1 62.18 -20.76 3.49
CA MET A 1 61.15 -19.72 3.25
C MET A 1 59.93 -19.88 4.17
N SER A 2 60.12 -20.21 5.46
CA SER A 2 59.04 -20.48 6.43
C SER A 2 58.66 -19.28 7.33
N ILE A 3 59.34 -18.14 7.16
CA ILE A 3 59.26 -16.99 8.09
C ILE A 3 58.14 -16.00 7.72
N THR A 4 57.62 -16.03 6.49
CA THR A 4 56.54 -15.10 6.07
C THR A 4 55.14 -15.53 6.55
N TRP A 5 54.89 -16.82 6.78
CA TRP A 5 53.54 -17.31 7.09
C TRP A 5 53.12 -17.10 8.55
N ASN A 6 54.09 -17.16 9.48
CA ASN A 6 53.81 -17.02 10.92
C ASN A 6 53.38 -15.59 11.31
N THR A 7 53.66 -14.60 10.46
CA THR A 7 53.25 -13.20 10.61
C THR A 7 51.98 -12.85 9.83
N ILE A 8 51.72 -13.48 8.68
CA ILE A 8 50.54 -13.20 7.84
C ILE A 8 49.26 -13.79 8.44
N GLY A 9 49.33 -15.00 9.01
CA GLY A 9 48.18 -15.68 9.66
C GLY A 9 47.47 -14.86 10.74
N PRO A 10 48.17 -14.34 11.77
CA PRO A 10 47.54 -13.53 12.82
C PRO A 10 47.03 -12.17 12.30
N LEU A 11 47.63 -11.63 11.24
CA LEU A 11 47.22 -10.36 10.64
C LEU A 11 45.88 -10.51 9.89
N ILE A 12 45.69 -11.62 9.15
CA ILE A 12 44.41 -12.00 8.53
C ILE A 12 43.35 -12.27 9.60
N ALA A 13 43.70 -12.99 10.67
CA ALA A 13 42.78 -13.27 11.77
C ALA A 13 42.32 -12.00 12.52
N THR A 14 43.23 -11.03 12.68
CA THR A 14 42.92 -9.74 13.34
C THR A 14 42.06 -8.85 12.45
N ILE A 15 42.34 -8.80 11.13
CA ILE A 15 41.51 -8.09 10.15
C ILE A 15 40.10 -8.71 10.10
N ALA A 16 39.99 -10.04 10.11
CA ALA A 16 38.72 -10.76 10.15
C ALA A 16 37.94 -10.52 11.46
N ALA A 17 38.63 -10.49 12.61
CA ALA A 17 38.00 -10.20 13.90
C ALA A 17 37.49 -8.75 14.00
N CYS A 18 38.30 -7.76 13.58
CA CYS A 18 37.89 -6.36 13.53
C CYS A 18 36.72 -6.12 12.56
N ALA A 19 36.71 -6.84 11.43
CA ALA A 19 35.63 -6.82 10.45
C ALA A 19 34.31 -7.38 11.01
N VAL A 20 34.37 -8.51 11.72
CA VAL A 20 33.20 -9.11 12.37
C VAL A 20 32.62 -8.17 13.42
N ILE A 21 33.45 -7.53 14.23
CA ILE A 21 33.02 -6.54 15.23
C ILE A 21 32.38 -5.32 14.57
N ALA A 22 32.93 -4.82 13.46
CA ALA A 22 32.39 -3.70 12.70
C ALA A 22 31.04 -4.01 12.02
N VAL A 23 30.79 -5.28 11.66
CA VAL A 23 29.52 -5.75 11.07
C VAL A 23 28.44 -6.03 12.14
N ILE A 24 28.83 -6.49 13.33
CA ILE A 24 27.89 -6.79 14.42
C ILE A 24 27.35 -5.49 15.06
N MET A 25 28.19 -4.46 15.22
CA MET A 25 27.81 -3.20 15.89
C MET A 25 26.57 -2.48 15.30
N PRO A 26 26.41 -2.33 13.97
CA PRO A 26 25.22 -1.70 13.37
C PRO A 26 23.98 -2.61 13.35
N VAL A 27 24.13 -3.94 13.50
CA VAL A 27 23.00 -4.88 13.59
C VAL A 27 22.38 -4.88 15.00
N VAL A 28 23.18 -4.67 16.04
CA VAL A 28 22.72 -4.68 17.45
C VAL A 28 22.12 -3.34 17.89
N ARG A 29 22.64 -2.20 17.40
CA ARG A 29 22.13 -0.86 17.75
C ARG A 29 20.62 -0.62 17.52
N PRO A 30 19.99 -1.02 16.40
CA PRO A 30 18.56 -0.82 16.19
C PRO A 30 17.65 -1.81 16.94
N ALA A 31 18.20 -2.87 17.55
CA ALA A 31 17.45 -3.78 18.41
C ALA A 31 17.38 -3.25 19.86
N ALA A 32 18.48 -2.69 20.36
CA ALA A 32 18.53 -2.07 21.70
C ALA A 32 17.58 -0.86 21.83
N ILE A 33 17.50 -0.01 20.79
CA ILE A 33 16.59 1.15 20.77
C ILE A 33 15.11 0.74 20.79
N ARG A 34 14.76 -0.39 20.14
CA ARG A 34 13.39 -0.92 20.12
C ARG A 34 12.97 -1.61 21.43
N LEU A 35 13.91 -2.14 22.19
CA LEU A 35 13.63 -2.78 23.48
C LEU A 35 13.33 -1.74 24.57
N VAL A 36 14.08 -0.63 24.60
CA VAL A 36 13.89 0.47 25.57
C VAL A 36 12.52 1.15 25.39
N MET A 37 12.04 1.30 24.15
CA MET A 37 10.73 1.90 23.87
C MET A 37 9.53 1.00 24.27
N ARG A 38 9.72 -0.32 24.41
CA ARG A 38 8.65 -1.24 24.84
C ARG A 38 8.46 -1.28 26.35
N VAL A 39 9.54 -1.09 27.12
CA VAL A 39 9.47 -1.10 28.60
C VAL A 39 8.77 0.16 29.12
N PHE A 40 8.97 1.32 28.49
CA PHE A 40 8.32 2.57 28.88
C PHE A 40 6.79 2.64 28.63
N ARG A 41 6.24 1.71 27.83
CA ARG A 41 4.79 1.69 27.51
C ARG A 41 3.97 0.80 28.44
N ALA A 42 4.62 0.05 29.34
CA ALA A 42 3.96 -0.96 30.18
C ALA A 42 3.48 -0.47 31.56
N GLU A 43 3.78 0.77 31.97
CA GLU A 43 3.52 1.24 33.36
C GLU A 43 2.28 2.14 33.55
N GLY A 44 1.49 2.40 32.49
CA GLY A 44 0.48 3.47 32.53
C GLY A 44 -0.99 3.07 32.55
N ALA A 45 -1.47 2.07 33.31
CA ALA A 45 -2.91 1.78 33.35
C ALA A 45 -3.41 1.06 34.61
N HIS A 46 -3.98 1.79 35.57
CA HIS A 46 -4.77 1.26 36.68
C HIS A 46 -6.13 1.97 36.83
N GLY A 47 -7.18 1.18 37.10
CA GLY A 47 -8.46 1.56 37.70
C GLY A 47 -9.57 2.04 36.76
N THR A 48 -10.88 1.77 36.95
CA THR A 48 -11.65 0.85 37.78
C THR A 48 -13.14 0.97 37.35
N ARG A 49 -13.86 -0.16 37.39
CA ARG A 49 -15.32 -0.44 37.25
C ARG A 49 -16.35 0.57 37.81
N HIS A 50 -17.53 0.64 37.14
CA HIS A 50 -18.92 0.40 37.64
C HIS A 50 -19.94 0.73 36.50
N ASP A 51 -20.67 -0.18 35.85
CA ASP A 51 -21.90 -0.96 36.16
C ASP A 51 -23.26 -0.21 36.12
N GLY A 52 -24.22 -0.77 35.36
CA GLY A 52 -25.67 -0.45 35.34
C GLY A 52 -26.23 -0.18 33.92
N ALA A 53 -26.82 -1.15 33.19
CA ALA A 53 -28.24 -1.55 33.17
C ALA A 53 -29.23 -0.39 32.78
N ARG A 54 -30.27 -0.49 31.95
CA ARG A 54 -31.01 -1.56 31.22
C ARG A 54 -32.15 -0.89 30.41
N GLY A 55 -32.66 -1.57 29.37
CA GLY A 55 -34.03 -1.43 28.81
C GLY A 55 -34.17 -0.45 27.63
N GLY A 56 -34.91 -0.70 26.54
CA GLY A 56 -35.76 -1.82 26.15
C GLY A 56 -36.93 -1.32 25.25
N VAL A 57 -37.02 -1.83 24.01
CA VAL A 57 -38.25 -2.18 23.26
C VAL A 57 -39.19 -1.05 22.77
N ARG A 58 -39.46 -0.92 21.45
CA ARG A 58 -40.66 -1.46 20.72
C ARG A 58 -40.99 -0.77 19.37
N ASP A 59 -41.23 -1.62 18.36
CA ASP A 59 -42.18 -1.62 17.21
C ASP A 59 -42.72 -0.35 16.51
N ARG A 60 -42.60 -0.34 15.17
CA ARG A 60 -43.65 -0.20 14.11
C ARG A 60 -42.93 0.05 12.76
N ALA A 61 -43.10 -0.71 11.68
CA ALA A 61 -44.28 -1.04 10.86
C ALA A 61 -44.86 0.13 10.05
N SER A 62 -44.57 0.17 8.73
CA SER A 62 -45.41 0.60 7.59
C SER A 62 -44.50 0.80 6.36
N ALA A 63 -44.58 0.08 5.23
CA ALA A 63 -45.66 -0.13 4.24
C ALA A 63 -45.44 0.72 2.97
N GLY A 64 -45.60 0.06 1.80
CA GLY A 64 -45.78 0.66 0.46
C GLY A 64 -44.51 1.15 -0.23
N THR A 65 -44.28 0.99 -1.53
CA THR A 65 -45.16 0.65 -2.65
C THR A 65 -44.33 0.18 -3.83
N SER A 66 -44.86 -0.82 -4.52
CA SER A 66 -44.35 -1.46 -5.74
C SER A 66 -44.57 -0.60 -6.99
N ALA A 67 -43.62 -0.63 -7.92
CA ALA A 67 -43.84 -0.27 -9.32
C ALA A 67 -43.11 -1.24 -10.26
N ASP A 68 -43.94 -2.05 -10.92
CA ASP A 68 -43.68 -3.01 -12.01
C ASP A 68 -43.13 -2.32 -13.27
N ARG A 69 -42.12 -2.92 -13.90
CA ARG A 69 -41.94 -2.91 -15.36
C ARG A 69 -41.09 -4.09 -15.84
N ARG A 70 -41.79 -5.12 -16.31
CA ARG A 70 -41.43 -6.12 -17.34
C ARG A 70 -40.67 -5.44 -18.51
N GLY A 71 -39.61 -5.95 -19.14
CA GLY A 71 -39.14 -7.30 -19.41
C GLY A 71 -39.06 -7.48 -20.94
N HIS A 72 -37.87 -7.73 -21.52
CA HIS A 72 -37.68 -8.25 -22.89
C HIS A 72 -36.33 -8.99 -22.97
N GLY A 73 -36.37 -10.29 -23.22
CA GLY A 73 -35.21 -11.17 -23.37
C GLY A 73 -34.66 -11.17 -24.80
N ALA A 74 -33.34 -11.10 -24.92
CA ALA A 74 -32.61 -11.23 -26.19
C ALA A 74 -31.73 -12.51 -26.17
N PRO A 75 -31.49 -13.15 -27.33
CA PRO A 75 -30.89 -14.48 -27.44
C PRO A 75 -29.41 -14.52 -27.03
N VAL A 76 -28.97 -15.67 -26.52
CA VAL A 76 -27.61 -15.93 -26.04
C VAL A 76 -26.67 -16.09 -27.23
N SER A 77 -25.77 -15.11 -27.44
CA SER A 77 -24.71 -15.12 -28.46
C SER A 77 -23.53 -16.04 -28.07
N PRO A 78 -22.77 -16.56 -29.07
CA PRO A 78 -21.78 -17.63 -28.90
C PRO A 78 -20.60 -17.20 -28.03
N VAL A 79 -20.01 -18.16 -27.30
CA VAL A 79 -18.88 -18.05 -26.36
C VAL A 79 -18.00 -16.83 -26.67
N ALA A 80 -18.22 -15.77 -25.91
CA ALA A 80 -17.50 -14.51 -26.06
C ALA A 80 -16.00 -14.78 -25.97
N ARG A 81 -15.25 -14.40 -27.01
CA ARG A 81 -13.78 -14.29 -26.91
C ARG A 81 -13.48 -13.47 -25.66
N LEU A 82 -12.63 -13.98 -24.78
CA LEU A 82 -12.23 -13.23 -23.59
C LEU A 82 -11.77 -11.83 -24.04
N PRO A 83 -12.33 -10.76 -23.46
CA PRO A 83 -11.98 -9.41 -23.85
C PRO A 83 -10.46 -9.21 -23.67
N PRO A 84 -9.78 -8.52 -24.59
CA PRO A 84 -8.32 -8.37 -24.56
C PRO A 84 -7.86 -7.72 -23.25
N ARG A 85 -6.67 -8.06 -22.73
CA ARG A 85 -6.12 -7.39 -21.54
C ARG A 85 -5.65 -5.99 -21.90
N ILE A 86 -6.46 -4.97 -21.60
CA ILE A 86 -6.16 -3.56 -21.91
C ILE A 86 -5.60 -2.77 -20.72
N GLY A 87 -5.67 -3.33 -19.50
CA GLY A 87 -5.24 -2.72 -18.25
C GLY A 87 -6.35 -1.98 -17.50
N ILE A 88 -6.09 -1.66 -16.23
CA ILE A 88 -7.07 -1.02 -15.33
C ILE A 88 -7.47 0.37 -15.86
N ASP A 89 -6.50 1.22 -16.22
CA ASP A 89 -6.75 2.60 -16.68
C ASP A 89 -7.66 2.65 -17.92
N ALA A 90 -7.38 1.79 -18.90
CA ALA A 90 -8.16 1.72 -20.14
C ALA A 90 -9.56 1.16 -19.89
N THR A 91 -9.71 0.24 -18.92
CA THR A 91 -11.01 -0.28 -18.50
C THR A 91 -11.85 0.80 -17.83
N ILE A 92 -11.27 1.58 -16.91
CA ILE A 92 -11.94 2.72 -16.27
C ILE A 92 -12.37 3.75 -17.33
N ALA A 93 -11.48 4.09 -18.28
CA ALA A 93 -11.80 5.01 -19.36
C ALA A 93 -12.96 4.52 -20.24
N ALA A 94 -13.01 3.22 -20.55
CA ALA A 94 -14.10 2.63 -21.31
C ALA A 94 -15.45 2.71 -20.55
N VAL A 95 -15.44 2.43 -19.24
CA VAL A 95 -16.64 2.58 -18.39
C VAL A 95 -17.11 4.04 -18.35
N ILE A 96 -16.18 5.00 -18.15
CA ILE A 96 -16.51 6.43 -18.18
C ILE A 96 -17.13 6.82 -19.53
N ALA A 97 -16.54 6.39 -20.64
CA ALA A 97 -17.05 6.69 -21.97
C ALA A 97 -18.47 6.15 -22.19
N ARG A 98 -18.75 4.93 -21.70
CA ARG A 98 -20.09 4.33 -21.80
C ARG A 98 -21.13 5.08 -20.96
N VAL A 99 -20.77 5.48 -19.74
CA VAL A 99 -21.64 6.26 -18.84
C VAL A 99 -21.91 7.65 -19.41
N LYS A 100 -20.90 8.33 -19.99
CA LYS A 100 -21.10 9.60 -20.70
C LYS A 100 -22.02 9.48 -21.92
N GLY A 101 -22.04 8.31 -22.56
CA GLY A 101 -22.99 7.97 -23.62
C GLY A 101 -24.42 7.69 -23.13
N GLY A 102 -24.71 7.87 -21.84
CA GLY A 102 -26.02 7.59 -21.24
C GLY A 102 -26.24 6.12 -20.87
N GLY A 103 -25.18 5.29 -20.89
CA GLY A 103 -25.25 3.91 -20.46
C GLY A 103 -25.33 3.75 -18.94
N ASP A 104 -25.95 2.66 -18.49
CA ASP A 104 -25.97 2.30 -17.08
C ASP A 104 -24.59 1.82 -16.61
N ALA A 105 -24.26 2.08 -15.35
CA ALA A 105 -22.98 1.70 -14.76
C ALA A 105 -22.76 0.19 -14.79
N ALA A 106 -23.76 -0.60 -14.37
CA ALA A 106 -23.63 -2.05 -14.36
C ALA A 106 -23.48 -2.57 -15.79
N GLU A 107 -24.27 -2.07 -16.75
CA GLU A 107 -24.13 -2.43 -18.16
C GLU A 107 -22.71 -2.14 -18.67
N ALA A 108 -22.14 -0.98 -18.33
CA ALA A 108 -20.77 -0.62 -18.70
C ALA A 108 -19.74 -1.63 -18.15
N PHE A 109 -19.87 -2.07 -16.89
CA PHE A 109 -18.97 -3.09 -16.32
C PHE A 109 -19.21 -4.49 -16.93
N GLU A 110 -20.45 -4.86 -17.20
CA GLU A 110 -20.82 -6.13 -17.84
C GLU A 110 -20.25 -6.22 -19.27
N GLU A 111 -20.31 -5.12 -20.04
CA GLU A 111 -19.70 -5.02 -21.36
C GLU A 111 -18.18 -5.25 -21.31
N GLN A 112 -17.50 -4.75 -20.28
CA GLN A 112 -16.06 -4.97 -20.09
C GLN A 112 -15.73 -6.40 -19.63
N GLY A 113 -16.61 -7.03 -18.84
CA GLY A 113 -16.41 -8.36 -18.26
C GLY A 113 -16.92 -9.52 -19.12
N GLY A 114 -17.81 -9.27 -20.08
CA GLY A 114 -18.48 -10.30 -20.87
C GLY A 114 -19.47 -11.16 -20.07
N VAL A 115 -19.83 -10.72 -18.86
CA VAL A 115 -20.75 -11.43 -17.95
C VAL A 115 -21.79 -10.48 -17.42
N ARG A 116 -23.05 -10.92 -17.35
CA ARG A 116 -24.14 -10.13 -16.74
C ARG A 116 -24.11 -10.25 -15.22
N PHE A 117 -24.45 -9.16 -14.54
CA PHE A 117 -24.61 -9.14 -13.10
C PHE A 117 -26.02 -9.62 -12.72
N ALA A 118 -26.10 -10.31 -11.58
CA ALA A 118 -27.39 -10.75 -11.04
C ALA A 118 -28.26 -9.58 -10.53
N THR A 119 -27.64 -8.44 -10.23
CA THR A 119 -28.32 -7.21 -9.79
C THR A 119 -27.65 -5.99 -10.43
N PRO A 120 -28.37 -4.87 -10.65
CA PRO A 120 -27.83 -3.68 -11.31
C PRO A 120 -26.82 -2.88 -10.46
N ARG A 121 -26.37 -3.41 -9.31
CA ARG A 121 -25.42 -2.72 -8.43
C ARG A 121 -23.98 -3.16 -8.68
N VAL A 122 -23.08 -2.18 -8.77
CA VAL A 122 -21.63 -2.40 -8.94
C VAL A 122 -20.98 -2.50 -7.55
N THR A 123 -20.82 -3.72 -7.05
CA THR A 123 -20.07 -4.00 -5.80
C THR A 123 -18.56 -4.08 -6.08
N ALA A 124 -17.72 -3.85 -5.06
CA ALA A 124 -16.26 -3.97 -5.19
C ALA A 124 -15.83 -5.36 -5.70
N ALA A 125 -16.44 -6.45 -5.22
CA ALA A 125 -16.12 -7.80 -5.69
C ALA A 125 -16.39 -8.01 -7.19
N ARG A 126 -17.49 -7.44 -7.70
CA ARG A 126 -17.85 -7.51 -9.13
C ARG A 126 -16.92 -6.66 -9.98
N ALA A 127 -16.64 -5.44 -9.56
CA ALA A 127 -15.67 -4.57 -10.23
C ALA A 127 -14.27 -5.24 -10.25
N ALA A 128 -13.85 -5.88 -9.15
CA ALA A 128 -12.59 -6.60 -9.07
C ALA A 128 -12.54 -7.78 -10.05
N ASN A 129 -13.63 -8.55 -10.19
CA ASN A 129 -13.70 -9.63 -11.17
C ASN A 129 -13.52 -9.12 -12.61
N VAL A 130 -14.20 -8.03 -12.98
CA VAL A 130 -14.06 -7.41 -14.31
C VAL A 130 -12.62 -6.91 -14.52
N LEU A 131 -12.08 -6.17 -13.56
CA LEU A 131 -10.72 -5.64 -13.63
C LEU A 131 -9.67 -6.74 -13.72
N ARG A 132 -9.80 -7.83 -12.95
CA ARG A 132 -8.86 -8.98 -13.00
C ARG A 132 -8.80 -9.64 -14.37
N MET A 133 -9.92 -9.69 -15.09
CA MET A 133 -9.98 -10.21 -16.47
C MET A 133 -9.29 -9.27 -17.46
N ARG A 134 -9.32 -7.96 -17.21
CA ARG A 134 -8.77 -6.92 -18.10
C ARG A 134 -7.33 -6.51 -17.74
N ALA A 135 -6.86 -6.87 -16.54
CA ALA A 135 -5.58 -6.46 -16.00
C ALA A 135 -4.38 -6.98 -16.84
N LYS A 136 -3.32 -6.16 -16.91
CA LYS A 136 -2.04 -6.51 -17.54
C LYS A 136 -1.16 -7.35 -16.60
N ALA A 137 -0.09 -7.92 -17.13
CA ALA A 137 0.83 -8.77 -16.35
C ALA A 137 1.63 -8.00 -15.28
N ASP A 138 1.76 -6.68 -15.43
CA ASP A 138 2.45 -5.78 -14.50
C ASP A 138 1.52 -5.16 -13.45
N GLU A 139 0.23 -5.51 -13.47
CA GLU A 139 -0.79 -5.09 -12.50
C GLU A 139 -0.97 -6.15 -11.43
N THR A 140 -0.93 -5.73 -10.16
CA THR A 140 -1.03 -6.63 -9.02
C THR A 140 -2.49 -6.82 -8.59
N GLU A 141 -2.78 -7.88 -7.84
CA GLU A 141 -4.11 -8.09 -7.25
C GLU A 141 -4.49 -6.97 -6.27
N ALA A 142 -3.50 -6.32 -5.64
CA ALA A 142 -3.74 -5.15 -4.79
C ALA A 142 -4.21 -3.93 -5.61
N ASP A 143 -3.64 -3.71 -6.80
CA ASP A 143 -4.07 -2.64 -7.72
C ASP A 143 -5.53 -2.87 -8.17
N VAL A 144 -5.86 -4.12 -8.49
CA VAL A 144 -7.22 -4.54 -8.86
C VAL A 144 -8.21 -4.30 -7.72
N ALA A 145 -7.85 -4.73 -6.50
CA ALA A 145 -8.70 -4.56 -5.33
C ALA A 145 -8.95 -3.07 -5.02
N THR A 146 -7.90 -2.25 -5.00
CA THR A 146 -8.02 -0.80 -4.73
C THR A 146 -8.87 -0.09 -5.79
N ALA A 147 -8.57 -0.29 -7.08
CA ALA A 147 -9.36 0.32 -8.15
C ALA A 147 -10.84 -0.12 -8.10
N ALA A 148 -11.11 -1.40 -7.83
CA ALA A 148 -12.47 -1.92 -7.70
C ALA A 148 -13.24 -1.26 -6.55
N ARG A 149 -12.58 -0.99 -5.42
CA ARG A 149 -13.17 -0.30 -4.28
C ARG A 149 -13.51 1.14 -4.60
N HIS A 150 -12.58 1.87 -5.22
CA HIS A 150 -12.79 3.27 -5.57
C HIS A 150 -13.93 3.40 -6.61
N LEU A 151 -14.01 2.49 -7.58
CA LEU A 151 -15.10 2.43 -8.55
C LEU A 151 -16.46 2.11 -7.89
N ALA A 152 -16.51 1.13 -6.98
CA ALA A 152 -17.73 0.81 -6.26
C ALA A 152 -18.18 1.96 -5.34
N ALA A 153 -17.23 2.64 -4.68
CA ALA A 153 -17.49 3.83 -3.89
C ALA A 153 -18.03 4.98 -4.76
N ALA A 154 -17.48 5.21 -5.96
CA ALA A 154 -18.00 6.21 -6.90
C ALA A 154 -19.44 5.88 -7.35
N CYS A 155 -19.74 4.61 -7.63
CA CYS A 155 -21.11 4.16 -7.96
C CYS A 155 -22.07 4.41 -6.80
N ARG A 156 -21.68 4.02 -5.57
CA ARG A 156 -22.48 4.29 -4.36
C ARG A 156 -22.67 5.79 -4.14
N LEU A 157 -21.62 6.61 -4.29
CA LEU A 157 -21.71 8.04 -4.10
C LEU A 157 -22.79 8.64 -5.01
N SER A 158 -22.75 8.31 -6.31
CA SER A 158 -23.77 8.73 -7.28
C SER A 158 -25.17 8.25 -6.90
N GLU A 159 -25.33 7.00 -6.47
CA GLU A 159 -26.63 6.45 -6.03
C GLU A 159 -27.21 7.19 -4.81
N HIS A 160 -26.38 7.63 -3.85
CA HIS A 160 -26.86 8.27 -2.62
C HIS A 160 -27.08 9.77 -2.76
N THR A 161 -26.26 10.48 -3.55
CA THR A 161 -26.35 11.93 -3.70
C THR A 161 -27.08 12.38 -4.96
N GLY A 162 -27.28 11.49 -5.93
CA GLY A 162 -27.76 11.85 -7.26
C GLY A 162 -26.74 12.61 -8.12
N CYS A 163 -25.48 12.68 -7.68
CA CYS A 163 -24.39 13.26 -8.47
C CYS A 163 -24.19 12.46 -9.77
N GLU A 164 -23.78 13.14 -10.84
CA GLU A 164 -23.43 12.52 -12.12
C GLU A 164 -22.26 11.55 -11.93
N LEU A 165 -22.52 10.26 -12.22
CA LEU A 165 -21.55 9.19 -12.04
C LEU A 165 -20.28 9.40 -12.85
N SER A 166 -20.38 10.02 -14.03
CA SER A 166 -19.23 10.26 -14.92
C SER A 166 -18.12 11.04 -14.19
N HIS A 167 -18.48 12.08 -13.44
CA HIS A 167 -17.55 12.90 -12.65
C HIS A 167 -16.97 12.15 -11.46
N CYS A 168 -17.76 11.30 -10.80
CA CYS A 168 -17.24 10.45 -9.72
C CYS A 168 -16.25 9.40 -10.25
N LEU A 169 -16.51 8.82 -11.43
CA LEU A 169 -15.59 7.88 -12.08
C LEU A 169 -14.33 8.57 -12.62
N GLU A 170 -14.44 9.81 -13.12
CA GLU A 170 -13.29 10.64 -13.50
C GLU A 170 -12.37 10.90 -12.30
N ALA A 171 -12.93 11.20 -11.14
CA ALA A 171 -12.16 11.36 -9.90
C ALA A 171 -11.36 10.08 -9.55
N VAL A 172 -11.97 8.90 -9.71
CA VAL A 172 -11.28 7.60 -9.55
C VAL A 172 -10.20 7.40 -10.61
N ALA A 173 -10.46 7.78 -11.87
CA ALA A 173 -9.48 7.65 -12.94
C ALA A 173 -8.26 8.57 -12.73
N ASP A 174 -8.48 9.80 -12.24
CA ASP A 174 -7.41 10.72 -11.89
C ASP A 174 -6.62 10.25 -10.67
N ASP A 175 -7.27 9.64 -9.69
CA ASP A 175 -6.62 8.98 -8.56
C ASP A 175 -5.73 7.81 -9.00
N GLN A 176 -6.26 6.91 -9.84
CA GLN A 176 -5.51 5.78 -10.38
C GLN A 176 -4.30 6.25 -11.22
N ARG A 177 -4.49 7.27 -12.07
CA ARG A 177 -3.39 7.87 -12.84
C ARG A 177 -2.33 8.49 -11.95
N ARG A 178 -2.70 9.14 -10.84
CA ARG A 178 -1.76 9.70 -9.86
C ARG A 178 -0.93 8.58 -9.21
N ALA A 179 -1.58 7.54 -8.69
CA ALA A 179 -0.90 6.39 -8.09
C ALA A 179 0.06 5.70 -9.08
N ARG A 180 -0.36 5.51 -10.34
CA ARG A 180 0.49 4.97 -11.41
C ARG A 180 1.72 5.83 -11.69
N ARG A 181 1.56 7.16 -11.76
CA ARG A 181 2.68 8.09 -11.98
C ARG A 181 3.68 8.05 -10.82
N ALA A 182 3.20 8.03 -9.58
CA ALA A 182 4.06 7.91 -8.40
C ALA A 182 4.85 6.58 -8.41
N ALA A 183 4.17 5.46 -8.72
CA ALA A 183 4.80 4.16 -8.82
C ALA A 183 5.87 4.10 -9.93
N GLU A 184 5.60 4.71 -11.08
CA GLU A 184 6.56 4.77 -12.19
C GLU A 184 7.75 5.69 -11.87
N LEU A 185 7.51 6.85 -11.27
CA LEU A 185 8.57 7.74 -10.80
C LEU A 185 9.47 7.01 -9.78
N LYS A 186 8.88 6.29 -8.82
CA LYS A 186 9.63 5.43 -7.89
C LYS A 186 10.51 4.46 -8.66
N ARG A 187 9.97 3.71 -9.63
CA ARG A 187 10.76 2.76 -10.43
C ARG A 187 11.92 3.44 -11.15
N GLN A 188 11.70 4.61 -11.75
CA GLN A 188 12.72 5.35 -12.49
C GLN A 188 13.81 5.92 -11.57
N THR A 189 13.42 6.63 -10.50
CA THR A 189 14.35 7.27 -9.57
C THR A 189 15.22 6.23 -8.82
N PHE A 190 14.66 5.06 -8.50
CA PHE A 190 15.42 3.98 -7.84
C PHE A 190 16.19 3.07 -8.82
N ALA A 191 15.94 3.13 -10.14
CA ALA A 191 16.64 2.31 -11.11
C ALA A 191 18.14 2.63 -11.19
N MET A 192 18.50 3.92 -11.21
CA MET A 192 19.89 4.35 -11.36
C MET A 192 20.77 3.92 -10.16
N PRO A 193 20.41 4.19 -8.89
CA PRO A 193 21.17 3.68 -7.74
C PRO A 193 21.26 2.15 -7.71
N LYS A 194 20.17 1.45 -8.06
CA LYS A 194 20.11 -0.03 -8.07
C LYS A 194 21.01 -0.63 -9.16
N ALA A 195 21.13 0.03 -10.32
CA ALA A 195 22.01 -0.40 -11.41
C ALA A 195 23.49 -0.28 -11.01
N THR A 196 23.90 0.85 -10.42
CA THR A 196 25.28 1.05 -9.95
C THR A 196 25.69 -0.02 -8.94
N ILE A 197 24.80 -0.36 -8.02
CA ILE A 197 25.08 -1.37 -6.99
C ILE A 197 25.17 -2.76 -7.59
N ARG A 198 24.30 -3.11 -8.54
CA ARG A 198 24.41 -4.38 -9.27
C ARG A 198 25.76 -4.47 -9.98
N LEU A 199 26.21 -3.40 -10.62
CA LEU A 199 27.51 -3.33 -11.29
C LEU A 199 28.67 -3.47 -10.29
N LEU A 200 28.69 -2.69 -9.22
CA LEU A 200 29.73 -2.76 -8.18
C LEU A 200 29.76 -4.12 -7.49
N SER A 201 28.59 -4.73 -7.24
CA SER A 201 28.50 -6.07 -6.65
C SER A 201 28.95 -7.18 -7.60
N ALA A 202 28.98 -6.95 -8.91
CA ALA A 202 29.50 -7.89 -9.90
C ALA A 202 31.02 -7.78 -10.10
N LEU A 203 31.64 -6.67 -9.64
CA LEU A 203 33.07 -6.40 -9.82
C LEU A 203 33.98 -7.54 -9.32
N PRO A 204 33.77 -8.15 -8.13
CA PRO A 204 34.62 -9.26 -7.69
C PRO A 204 34.57 -10.47 -8.63
N ALA A 205 33.40 -10.81 -9.16
CA ALA A 205 33.25 -11.92 -10.11
C ALA A 205 33.97 -11.62 -11.43
N VAL A 206 33.85 -10.39 -11.94
CA VAL A 206 34.58 -9.93 -13.13
C VAL A 206 36.09 -10.02 -12.92
N THR A 207 36.57 -9.69 -11.72
CA THR A 207 38.03 -9.71 -11.44
C THR A 207 38.60 -11.11 -11.33
N VAL A 208 37.85 -12.07 -10.79
CA VAL A 208 38.24 -13.49 -10.80
C VAL A 208 38.28 -14.01 -12.24
N ALA A 209 37.27 -13.69 -13.06
CA ALA A 209 37.24 -14.09 -14.46
C ALA A 209 38.43 -13.51 -15.26
N LEU A 210 38.79 -12.25 -15.02
CA LEU A 210 39.92 -11.61 -15.68
C LEU A 210 41.26 -12.20 -15.24
N GLY A 211 41.42 -12.55 -13.96
CA GLY A 211 42.62 -13.22 -13.44
C GLY A 211 42.82 -14.63 -14.02
N GLU A 212 41.74 -15.37 -14.24
CA GLU A 212 41.77 -16.67 -14.91
C GLU A 212 42.17 -16.54 -16.40
N LEU A 213 41.60 -15.54 -17.10
CA LEU A 213 41.92 -15.23 -18.50
C LEU A 213 43.39 -14.83 -18.70
N LEU A 214 44.00 -14.15 -17.72
CA LEU A 214 45.41 -13.76 -17.74
C LEU A 214 46.37 -14.91 -17.42
N GLY A 215 45.86 -16.11 -17.16
CA GLY A 215 46.67 -17.31 -16.92
C GLY A 215 47.24 -17.41 -15.50
N ALA A 216 46.83 -16.53 -14.58
CA ALA A 216 47.24 -16.59 -13.18
C ALA A 216 46.61 -17.77 -12.40
N ARG A 217 45.75 -18.57 -13.05
CA ARG A 217 45.01 -19.72 -12.50
C ARG A 217 44.51 -19.52 -11.05
N PRO A 218 43.93 -18.35 -10.70
CA PRO A 218 43.43 -18.10 -9.34
C PRO A 218 42.41 -19.15 -8.92
N VAL A 219 41.64 -19.72 -9.86
CA VAL A 219 40.65 -20.77 -9.56
C VAL A 219 41.34 -22.06 -9.10
N ALA A 220 42.45 -22.47 -9.74
CA ALA A 220 43.18 -23.67 -9.33
C ALA A 220 43.76 -23.52 -7.92
N PHE A 221 44.41 -22.38 -7.63
CA PHE A 221 44.95 -22.10 -6.30
C PHE A 221 43.85 -22.04 -5.22
N LEU A 222 42.68 -21.48 -5.55
CA LEU A 222 41.57 -21.36 -4.61
C LEU A 222 40.99 -22.72 -4.18
N PHE A 223 40.99 -23.71 -5.07
CA PHE A 223 40.37 -25.02 -4.84
C PHE A 223 41.37 -26.13 -4.46
N GLU A 224 42.64 -26.02 -4.86
CA GLU A 224 43.66 -27.05 -4.61
C GLU A 224 44.42 -26.82 -3.29
N GLU A 225 44.58 -25.56 -2.87
CA GLU A 225 45.35 -25.21 -1.68
C GLU A 225 44.42 -25.03 -0.45
N PRO A 226 44.71 -25.63 0.72
CA PRO A 226 43.89 -25.46 1.93
C PRO A 226 43.83 -23.99 2.40
N GLN A 227 44.82 -23.19 2.01
CA GLN A 227 44.90 -21.75 2.27
C GLN A 227 43.98 -20.95 1.34
N GLY A 228 43.85 -21.39 0.09
CA GLY A 228 42.90 -20.84 -0.90
C GLY A 228 41.44 -21.04 -0.44
N LEU A 229 41.13 -22.22 0.10
CA LEU A 229 39.80 -22.53 0.65
C LEU A 229 39.42 -21.60 1.83
N LEU A 230 40.37 -21.31 2.73
CA LEU A 230 40.14 -20.36 3.83
C LEU A 230 39.88 -18.94 3.32
N CYS A 231 40.66 -18.48 2.33
CA CYS A 231 40.49 -17.16 1.73
C CYS A 231 39.15 -17.04 0.99
N LEU A 232 38.75 -18.08 0.25
CA LEU A 232 37.45 -18.18 -0.42
C LEU A 232 36.29 -18.15 0.58
N GLY A 233 36.38 -18.92 1.67
CA GLY A 233 35.34 -18.96 2.69
C GLY A 233 35.14 -17.60 3.37
N LEU A 234 36.24 -16.94 3.73
CA LEU A 234 36.22 -15.66 4.44
C LEU A 234 35.77 -14.51 3.53
N GLY A 235 36.26 -14.48 2.28
CA GLY A 235 35.81 -13.54 1.26
C GLY A 235 34.34 -13.75 0.87
N GLY A 236 33.93 -15.01 0.68
CA GLY A 236 32.55 -15.38 0.34
C GLY A 236 31.57 -15.02 1.46
N LEU A 237 31.95 -15.23 2.72
CA LEU A 237 31.17 -14.79 3.88
C LEU A 237 30.96 -13.26 3.87
N TRP A 238 32.02 -12.51 3.57
CA TRP A 238 31.95 -11.05 3.55
C TRP A 238 31.14 -10.50 2.37
N TYR A 239 31.25 -11.15 1.22
CA TYR A 239 30.42 -10.87 0.05
C TYR A 239 28.94 -11.16 0.35
N ALA A 240 28.62 -12.31 0.95
CA ALA A 240 27.27 -12.67 1.36
C ALA A 240 26.71 -11.68 2.41
N ALA A 241 27.52 -11.26 3.38
CA ALA A 241 27.13 -10.25 4.37
C ALA A 241 26.79 -8.90 3.70
N GLY A 242 27.63 -8.44 2.77
CA GLY A 242 27.38 -7.23 1.98
C GLY A 242 26.10 -7.33 1.13
N LEU A 243 25.85 -8.50 0.53
CA LEU A 243 24.64 -8.75 -0.27
C LEU A 243 23.37 -8.80 0.58
N VAL A 244 23.42 -9.44 1.75
CA VAL A 244 22.31 -9.50 2.71
C VAL A 244 22.01 -8.12 3.28
N TRP A 245 23.05 -7.34 3.64
CA TRP A 245 22.87 -5.97 4.11
C TRP A 245 22.22 -5.10 3.01
N THR A 246 22.75 -5.15 1.78
CA THR A 246 22.21 -4.39 0.65
C THR A 246 20.76 -4.79 0.33
N ARG A 247 20.44 -6.09 0.32
CA ARG A 247 19.07 -6.60 0.12
C ARG A 247 18.13 -6.18 1.24
N ARG A 248 18.58 -6.22 2.50
CA ARG A 248 17.79 -5.73 3.64
C ARG A 248 17.54 -4.24 3.55
N LEU A 249 18.56 -3.46 3.19
CA LEU A 249 18.42 -2.01 3.02
C LEU A 249 17.38 -1.74 1.93
N LEU A 250 17.53 -2.33 0.74
CA LEU A 250 16.55 -2.21 -0.35
C LEU A 250 15.14 -2.67 0.05
N ALA A 251 15.00 -3.80 0.75
CA ALA A 251 13.70 -4.28 1.24
C ALA A 251 13.06 -3.33 2.26
N THR A 252 13.86 -2.73 3.15
CA THR A 252 13.36 -1.71 4.08
C THR A 252 12.93 -0.45 3.36
N PHE A 253 13.51 -0.10 2.21
CA PHE A 253 13.09 1.08 1.43
C PHE A 253 11.94 0.80 0.48
N ASP A 254 11.87 -0.40 -0.09
CA ASP A 254 10.70 -0.84 -0.84
C ASP A 254 9.46 -0.82 0.06
N GLY A 255 9.61 -1.19 1.35
CA GLY A 255 8.57 -1.12 2.39
C GLY A 255 8.41 0.23 3.11
N ALA A 256 9.48 1.03 3.33
CA ALA A 256 9.36 2.35 3.96
C ALA A 256 8.89 3.44 2.97
N GLY A 257 9.22 3.29 1.68
CA GLY A 257 8.58 4.05 0.60
C GLY A 257 7.25 3.42 0.17
N GLY A 258 6.70 2.51 0.97
CA GLY A 258 5.48 1.75 0.71
C GLY A 258 4.74 1.44 2.03
N GLY A 259 4.24 2.47 2.70
CA GLY A 259 3.08 2.34 3.60
C GLY A 259 3.30 2.05 5.09
N ASP A 260 4.43 1.52 5.54
CA ASP A 260 4.46 0.92 6.89
C ASP A 260 5.18 1.74 7.97
N ALA A 261 4.51 2.81 8.40
CA ALA A 261 4.58 3.33 9.78
C ALA A 261 3.36 4.21 10.16
N GLY A 262 2.51 4.58 9.19
CA GLY A 262 1.23 5.27 9.40
C GLY A 262 0.25 5.20 8.20
N GLY A 263 0.55 4.40 7.16
CA GLY A 263 0.15 4.68 5.78
C GLY A 263 -1.06 3.95 5.21
N SER A 264 -1.94 3.34 6.01
CA SER A 264 -3.22 2.82 5.47
C SER A 264 -4.31 3.89 5.40
N ARG A 265 -4.27 4.93 6.24
CA ARG A 265 -5.26 6.02 6.22
C ARG A 265 -4.88 7.14 5.26
N ASP A 266 -3.59 7.42 5.14
CA ASP A 266 -3.08 8.36 4.13
C ASP A 266 -3.31 7.84 2.70
N ALA A 267 -3.33 6.52 2.50
CA ALA A 267 -3.59 5.93 1.17
C ALA A 267 -4.98 6.27 0.62
N ASP A 268 -5.97 6.47 1.50
CA ASP A 268 -7.34 6.81 1.11
C ASP A 268 -7.59 8.33 1.04
N LEU A 269 -6.65 9.15 1.51
CA LEU A 269 -6.76 10.61 1.47
C LEU A 269 -6.90 11.16 0.03
N PRO A 270 -6.09 10.75 -0.96
CA PRO A 270 -6.16 11.26 -2.33
C PRO A 270 -7.51 11.02 -3.01
N ILE A 271 -8.10 9.83 -2.80
CA ILE A 271 -9.42 9.50 -3.33
C ILE A 271 -10.52 10.22 -2.55
N THR A 272 -10.38 10.36 -1.23
CA THR A 272 -11.32 11.10 -0.39
C THR A 272 -11.40 12.57 -0.80
N LEU A 273 -10.25 13.23 -0.97
CA LEU A 273 -10.18 14.62 -1.46
C LEU A 273 -10.79 14.74 -2.87
N ALA A 274 -10.53 13.77 -3.76
CA ALA A 274 -11.08 13.77 -5.11
C ALA A 274 -12.60 13.57 -5.13
N MET A 275 -13.16 12.70 -4.28
CA MET A 275 -14.60 12.49 -4.15
C MET A 275 -15.31 13.68 -3.48
N LEU A 276 -14.70 14.30 -2.47
CA LEU A 276 -15.18 15.56 -1.89
C LEU A 276 -15.17 16.67 -2.94
N HIS A 277 -14.10 16.77 -3.74
CA HIS A 277 -14.02 17.76 -4.81
C HIS A 277 -15.11 17.53 -5.87
N ALA A 278 -15.30 16.29 -6.32
CA ALA A 278 -16.31 15.94 -7.31
C ALA A 278 -17.73 16.20 -6.81
N SER A 279 -18.06 15.87 -5.55
CA SER A 279 -19.40 16.09 -4.98
C SER A 279 -19.71 17.58 -4.78
N LEU A 280 -18.77 18.36 -4.25
CA LEU A 280 -18.92 19.80 -4.05
C LEU A 280 -19.03 20.57 -5.38
N ARG A 281 -18.26 20.16 -6.40
CA ARG A 281 -18.34 20.74 -7.75
C ARG A 281 -19.71 20.54 -8.39
N GLN A 282 -20.43 19.50 -7.98
CA GLN A 282 -21.78 19.19 -8.43
C GLN A 282 -22.88 19.83 -7.55
N GLY A 283 -22.50 20.69 -6.60
CA GLY A 283 -23.43 21.48 -5.78
C GLY A 283 -23.79 20.85 -4.43
N ALA A 284 -23.14 19.76 -4.01
CA ALA A 284 -23.31 19.26 -2.65
C ALA A 284 -22.89 20.32 -1.61
N SER A 285 -23.56 20.36 -0.46
CA SER A 285 -23.09 21.16 0.68
C SER A 285 -21.89 20.48 1.35
N ILE A 286 -21.04 21.23 2.06
CA ILE A 286 -19.91 20.66 2.81
C ILE A 286 -20.34 19.52 3.75
N PRO A 287 -21.39 19.67 4.58
CA PRO A 287 -21.88 18.58 5.42
C PRO A 287 -22.40 17.38 4.62
N GLY A 288 -23.13 17.64 3.53
CA GLY A 288 -23.67 16.58 2.66
C GLY A 288 -22.58 15.78 1.95
N ALA A 289 -21.54 16.46 1.45
CA ALA A 289 -20.38 15.84 0.85
C ALA A 289 -19.61 14.96 1.85
N LEU A 290 -19.40 15.43 3.08
CA LEU A 290 -18.73 14.66 4.14
C LEU A 290 -19.50 13.37 4.48
N ILE A 291 -20.82 13.45 4.65
CA ILE A 291 -21.67 12.28 4.93
C ILE A 291 -21.61 11.30 3.75
N ALA A 292 -21.86 11.79 2.54
CA ALA A 292 -22.00 10.93 1.38
C ALA A 292 -20.69 10.25 0.97
N VAL A 293 -19.57 10.98 0.99
CA VAL A 293 -18.24 10.39 0.69
C VAL A 293 -17.84 9.41 1.79
N GLY A 294 -18.10 9.73 3.06
CA GLY A 294 -17.85 8.82 4.17
C GLY A 294 -18.69 7.54 4.08
N GLU A 295 -19.96 7.60 3.70
CA GLU A 295 -20.80 6.41 3.49
C GLU A 295 -20.36 5.61 2.26
N ALA A 296 -20.01 6.30 1.19
CA ALA A 296 -19.54 5.68 -0.04
C ALA A 296 -18.25 4.88 0.17
N LEU A 297 -17.30 5.39 0.96
CA LEU A 297 -16.04 4.70 1.27
C LEU A 297 -16.20 3.58 2.32
N ASP A 298 -17.07 3.76 3.32
CA ASP A 298 -17.33 2.75 4.36
C ASP A 298 -18.03 1.48 3.84
N GLY A 299 -18.65 1.55 2.66
CA GLY A 299 -19.39 0.44 2.06
C GLY A 299 -18.58 -0.87 1.86
N GLU A 300 -17.25 -0.82 1.85
CA GLU A 300 -16.41 -2.04 1.81
C GLU A 300 -16.57 -2.90 3.07
N ASN A 301 -16.60 -2.30 4.25
CA ASN A 301 -16.70 -3.02 5.53
C ASN A 301 -18.09 -3.70 5.69
N ARG A 302 -19.11 -3.12 5.03
CA ARG A 302 -20.47 -3.69 4.92
C ARG A 302 -20.58 -4.79 3.87
N ASP A 303 -20.00 -4.61 2.69
CA ASP A 303 -20.03 -5.61 1.60
C ASP A 303 -19.12 -6.82 1.88
N GLY A 304 -17.97 -6.62 2.56
CA GLY A 304 -17.02 -7.67 2.95
C GLY A 304 -17.54 -8.66 3.99
N ARG A 305 -18.65 -8.35 4.67
CA ARG A 305 -19.40 -9.33 5.48
C ARG A 305 -20.10 -10.40 4.65
N ILE A 306 -20.26 -10.18 3.34
CA ILE A 306 -20.68 -11.19 2.38
C ILE A 306 -19.41 -11.92 1.92
N ARG A 307 -18.95 -12.89 2.74
CA ARG A 307 -17.82 -13.76 2.42
C ARG A 307 -18.04 -14.42 1.06
N TRP A 308 -17.19 -14.13 0.09
CA TRP A 308 -17.13 -14.85 -1.19
C TRP A 308 -16.52 -16.24 -0.94
N ASP A 309 -17.33 -17.29 -1.06
CA ASP A 309 -16.85 -18.68 -1.07
C ASP A 309 -16.48 -19.06 -2.53
N PRO A 310 -15.20 -19.35 -2.83
CA PRO A 310 -14.74 -19.72 -4.17
C PRO A 310 -15.36 -21.03 -4.70
N HIS A 311 -16.01 -21.81 -3.82
CA HIS A 311 -16.59 -23.13 -4.11
C HIS A 311 -18.12 -23.14 -4.17
N ALA A 312 -18.79 -21.97 -4.17
CA ALA A 312 -20.23 -21.90 -4.37
C ALA A 312 -20.58 -22.20 -5.85
N GLY A 313 -20.56 -23.47 -6.21
CA GLY A 313 -20.97 -23.96 -7.52
C GLY A 313 -22.43 -23.61 -7.82
N VAL A 314 -22.68 -23.35 -9.09
CA VAL A 314 -24.02 -23.24 -9.69
C VAL A 314 -24.82 -24.50 -9.32
N GLY A 315 -25.81 -24.36 -8.43
CA GLY A 315 -26.77 -25.43 -8.13
C GLY A 315 -26.86 -25.93 -6.68
N SER A 316 -26.20 -25.30 -5.69
CA SER A 316 -26.45 -25.67 -4.29
C SER A 316 -27.70 -24.94 -3.76
N PRO A 317 -28.75 -25.65 -3.27
CA PRO A 317 -29.91 -24.99 -2.70
C PRO A 317 -29.46 -24.15 -1.50
N ILE A 318 -29.88 -22.89 -1.48
CA ILE A 318 -29.68 -21.97 -0.35
C ILE A 318 -30.14 -22.71 0.90
N ARG A 319 -29.19 -23.24 1.67
CA ARG A 319 -29.49 -23.81 2.96
C ARG A 319 -29.87 -22.61 3.82
N HIS A 320 -31.17 -22.45 4.08
CA HIS A 320 -31.68 -21.52 5.07
C HIS A 320 -30.80 -21.64 6.31
N VAL A 321 -30.02 -20.60 6.57
CA VAL A 321 -29.36 -20.43 7.85
C VAL A 321 -30.52 -20.23 8.83
N PRO A 322 -30.79 -21.17 9.76
CA PRO A 322 -31.72 -20.88 10.81
C PRO A 322 -31.11 -19.71 11.60
N SER A 323 -31.91 -18.68 11.86
CA SER A 323 -31.58 -17.56 12.75
C SER A 323 -31.40 -18.07 14.17
N ALA A 324 -30.30 -18.77 14.42
CA ALA A 324 -29.90 -19.27 15.71
C ALA A 324 -29.30 -18.11 16.52
N GLY A 325 -30.21 -17.41 17.20
CA GLY A 325 -30.04 -16.72 18.47
C GLY A 325 -28.63 -16.23 18.79
N PHE A 326 -28.32 -15.02 18.33
CA PHE A 326 -27.29 -14.20 18.94
C PHE A 326 -27.76 -13.81 20.36
N ARG A 327 -27.50 -14.70 21.32
CA ARG A 327 -27.69 -14.45 22.75
C ARG A 327 -26.64 -13.42 23.17
N ARG A 328 -27.05 -12.17 23.38
CA ARG A 328 -26.20 -11.17 24.03
C ARG A 328 -25.95 -11.60 25.48
N SER A 329 -24.69 -11.86 25.81
CA SER A 329 -24.19 -11.97 27.18
C SER A 329 -23.91 -10.56 27.71
N PRO A 330 -24.25 -10.22 28.97
CA PRO A 330 -24.00 -8.88 29.50
C PRO A 330 -22.61 -8.77 30.15
N SER A 331 -21.92 -7.69 29.75
CA SER A 331 -20.93 -6.88 30.49
C SER A 331 -20.00 -7.54 31.51
N THR A 332 -18.82 -7.94 31.03
CA THR A 332 -17.55 -7.75 31.77
C THR A 332 -16.81 -6.60 31.13
N GLY A 333 -16.46 -5.57 31.93
CA GLY A 333 -15.84 -4.33 31.49
C GLY A 333 -14.64 -4.55 30.59
N PHE A 334 -14.88 -4.41 29.28
CA PHE A 334 -13.85 -3.96 28.36
C PHE A 334 -13.70 -2.47 28.59
N ARG A 335 -12.48 -2.03 28.86
CA ARG A 335 -12.06 -0.69 28.47
C ARG A 335 -12.32 -0.64 26.97
N GLU A 336 -13.38 0.05 26.56
CA GLU A 336 -13.63 0.35 25.15
C GLU A 336 -12.46 1.25 24.75
N GLU A 337 -11.34 0.64 24.37
CA GLU A 337 -10.38 1.27 23.47
C GLU A 337 -11.26 1.86 22.38
N ARG A 338 -11.42 3.20 22.35
CA ARG A 338 -12.17 3.87 21.29
C ARG A 338 -11.66 3.22 20.01
N PRO A 339 -12.50 2.50 19.24
CA PRO A 339 -12.05 1.95 17.98
C PRO A 339 -11.48 3.15 17.24
N THR A 340 -10.20 3.07 16.89
CA THR A 340 -9.49 4.13 16.18
C THR A 340 -10.31 4.38 14.92
N GLN A 341 -11.15 5.41 14.96
CA GLN A 341 -12.31 5.47 14.10
C GLN A 341 -11.80 5.69 12.67
N GLU A 342 -12.27 4.87 11.74
CA GLU A 342 -11.77 4.90 10.36
C GLU A 342 -12.11 6.26 9.74
N LEU A 343 -11.25 6.75 8.83
CA LEU A 343 -11.42 8.03 8.13
C LEU A 343 -12.88 8.24 7.64
N PRO A 344 -13.55 7.26 7.00
CA PRO A 344 -14.92 7.42 6.53
C PRO A 344 -15.94 7.70 7.64
N ALA A 345 -15.81 7.06 8.79
CA ALA A 345 -16.73 7.21 9.92
C ALA A 345 -16.60 8.59 10.57
N HIS A 346 -15.39 9.17 10.59
CA HIS A 346 -15.18 10.54 11.05
C HIS A 346 -15.82 11.57 10.12
N LEU A 347 -15.71 11.41 8.79
CA LEU A 347 -16.37 12.29 7.82
C LEU A 347 -17.90 12.28 8.03
N GLN A 348 -18.49 11.09 8.20
CA GLN A 348 -19.92 10.95 8.48
C GLN A 348 -20.31 11.65 9.79
N SER A 349 -19.55 11.42 10.87
CA SER A 349 -19.80 12.03 12.17
C SER A 349 -19.76 13.57 12.10
N ALA A 350 -18.70 14.13 11.49
CA ALA A 350 -18.52 15.56 11.34
C ALA A 350 -19.63 16.18 10.47
N GLY A 351 -19.95 15.58 9.33
CA GLY A 351 -21.03 16.05 8.46
C GLY A 351 -22.38 16.05 9.18
N HIS A 352 -22.72 14.96 9.89
CA HIS A 352 -23.95 14.89 10.67
C HIS A 352 -24.01 15.91 11.82
N ALA A 353 -22.87 16.18 12.48
CA ALA A 353 -22.80 17.22 13.52
C ALA A 353 -23.08 18.61 12.94
N LEU A 354 -22.47 18.95 11.80
CA LEU A 354 -22.71 20.21 11.10
C LEU A 354 -24.17 20.36 10.66
N THR A 355 -24.80 19.29 10.15
CA THR A 355 -26.24 19.29 9.81
C THR A 355 -27.13 19.54 11.02
N ARG A 356 -26.72 19.11 12.22
CA ARG A 356 -27.42 19.39 13.49
C ARG A 356 -27.14 20.78 14.06
N GLY A 357 -26.35 21.62 13.37
CA GLY A 357 -26.03 22.98 13.80
C GLY A 357 -24.83 23.07 14.74
N ALA A 358 -24.02 22.01 14.88
CA ALA A 358 -22.75 22.11 15.60
C ALA A 358 -21.81 23.09 14.89
N THR A 359 -20.96 23.76 15.67
CA THR A 359 -19.88 24.59 15.11
C THR A 359 -18.82 23.71 14.43
N TRP A 360 -17.99 24.32 13.57
CA TRP A 360 -16.89 23.60 12.91
C TRP A 360 -16.00 22.87 13.93
N HIS A 361 -15.59 23.54 15.00
CA HIS A 361 -14.72 22.93 16.01
C HIS A 361 -15.40 21.77 16.76
N GLU A 362 -16.69 21.90 17.08
CA GLU A 362 -17.46 20.82 17.75
C GLU A 362 -17.65 19.60 16.84
N ALA A 363 -17.88 19.81 15.54
CA ALA A 363 -18.05 18.73 14.58
C ALA A 363 -16.81 17.83 14.44
N TRP A 364 -15.62 18.40 14.63
CA TRP A 364 -14.34 17.67 14.57
C TRP A 364 -13.75 17.35 15.95
N GLY A 365 -14.43 17.71 17.05
CA GLY A 365 -13.92 17.56 18.42
C GLY A 365 -13.73 16.12 18.90
N GLY A 366 -14.31 15.15 18.18
CA GLY A 366 -14.11 13.71 18.43
C GLY A 366 -13.01 13.06 17.58
N ALA A 367 -12.43 13.77 16.62
CA ALA A 367 -11.38 13.23 15.77
C ALA A 367 -10.08 13.05 16.56
N ASP A 368 -9.44 11.88 16.42
CA ASP A 368 -8.18 11.59 17.10
C ASP A 368 -7.12 12.65 16.72
N ALA A 369 -6.63 13.38 17.72
CA ALA A 369 -5.56 14.35 17.55
C ALA A 369 -4.29 13.62 17.07
N GLY A 370 -3.92 13.82 15.81
CA GLY A 370 -2.73 13.22 15.19
C GLY A 370 -2.96 12.51 13.86
N ASP A 371 -4.19 12.40 13.37
CA ASP A 371 -4.47 11.88 12.03
C ASP A 371 -4.29 12.99 10.96
N ALA A 372 -3.17 12.94 10.24
CA ALA A 372 -2.78 13.95 9.25
C ALA A 372 -3.77 14.07 8.08
N ALA A 373 -4.42 12.96 7.69
CA ALA A 373 -5.43 12.95 6.65
C ALA A 373 -6.69 13.70 7.09
N LEU A 374 -7.15 13.44 8.32
CA LEU A 374 -8.28 14.18 8.91
C LEU A 374 -7.97 15.65 9.11
N GLU A 375 -6.76 15.99 9.57
CA GLU A 375 -6.30 17.36 9.72
C GLU A 375 -6.26 18.10 8.38
N SER A 376 -5.74 17.47 7.33
CA SER A 376 -5.72 18.03 5.97
C SER A 376 -7.13 18.35 5.46
N ILE A 377 -8.09 17.42 5.61
CA ILE A 377 -9.49 17.65 5.20
C ILE A 377 -10.13 18.76 6.04
N ARG A 378 -9.94 18.72 7.36
CA ARG A 378 -10.48 19.71 8.31
C ARG A 378 -9.96 21.12 8.00
N ASP A 379 -8.68 21.27 7.74
CA ASP A 379 -8.05 22.57 7.47
C ASP A 379 -8.38 23.06 6.06
N CYS A 380 -8.54 22.15 5.11
CA CYS A 380 -8.99 22.47 3.75
C CYS A 380 -10.40 23.05 3.75
N LEU A 381 -11.37 22.34 4.35
CA LEU A 381 -12.78 22.71 4.35
C LEU A 381 -13.12 23.75 5.41
N GLY A 382 -12.38 23.82 6.51
CA GLY A 382 -12.66 24.76 7.61
C GLY A 382 -12.51 26.22 7.20
N ALA A 383 -11.50 26.52 6.37
CA ALA A 383 -11.36 27.86 5.81
C ALA A 383 -12.55 28.22 4.90
N ALA A 384 -13.04 27.28 4.09
CA ALA A 384 -14.21 27.50 3.23
C ALA A 384 -15.48 27.73 4.08
N TRP A 385 -15.65 26.96 5.14
CA TRP A 385 -16.77 27.09 6.07
C TRP A 385 -16.74 28.41 6.85
N ALA A 386 -15.57 28.81 7.36
CA ALA A 386 -15.44 29.99 8.23
C ALA A 386 -15.32 31.32 7.46
N HIS A 387 -14.69 31.30 6.28
CA HIS A 387 -14.33 32.51 5.54
C HIS A 387 -14.97 32.61 4.14
N GLY A 388 -15.81 31.65 3.76
CA GLY A 388 -16.53 31.67 2.48
C GLY A 388 -15.63 31.51 1.25
N VAL A 389 -14.36 31.10 1.42
CA VAL A 389 -13.47 30.79 0.28
C VAL A 389 -13.98 29.54 -0.45
N SER A 390 -13.69 29.44 -1.75
CA SER A 390 -14.13 28.30 -2.55
C SER A 390 -13.58 26.97 -2.00
N PRO A 391 -14.44 26.03 -1.58
CA PRO A 391 -13.99 24.72 -1.08
C PRO A 391 -13.42 23.86 -2.22
N THR A 392 -13.93 24.01 -3.46
CA THR A 392 -13.42 23.26 -4.61
C THR A 392 -12.00 23.66 -4.98
N ALA A 393 -11.71 24.96 -5.05
CA ALA A 393 -10.37 25.46 -5.33
C ALA A 393 -9.36 25.05 -4.26
N ARG A 394 -9.77 25.00 -2.98
CA ARG A 394 -8.91 24.53 -1.90
C ARG A 394 -8.64 23.03 -1.98
N LEU A 395 -9.64 22.23 -2.33
CA LEU A 395 -9.46 20.78 -2.51
C LEU A 395 -8.56 20.48 -3.70
N GLU A 396 -8.69 21.21 -4.81
CA GLU A 396 -7.80 21.10 -5.96
C GLU A 396 -6.35 21.40 -5.56
N LEU A 397 -6.12 22.50 -4.84
CA LEU A 397 -4.79 22.81 -4.29
C LEU A 397 -4.29 21.76 -3.29
N ALA A 398 -5.16 21.17 -2.47
CA ALA A 398 -4.79 20.11 -1.53
C ALA A 398 -4.36 18.82 -2.26
N ILE A 399 -5.09 18.44 -3.32
CA ILE A 399 -4.76 17.31 -4.20
C ILE A 399 -3.41 17.54 -4.89
N GLU A 400 -3.17 18.74 -5.41
CA GLU A 400 -1.88 19.08 -6.02
C GLU A 400 -0.73 19.07 -5.01
N ARG A 401 -0.94 19.64 -3.81
CA ARG A 401 0.07 19.66 -2.74
C ARG A 401 0.46 18.24 -2.35
N TYR A 402 -0.53 17.37 -2.12
CA TYR A 402 -0.29 15.96 -1.84
C TYR A 402 0.59 15.31 -2.92
N GLY A 403 0.28 15.53 -4.20
CA GLY A 403 1.07 14.99 -5.30
C GLY A 403 2.51 15.52 -5.36
N ARG A 404 2.73 16.81 -5.04
CA ARG A 404 4.07 17.39 -4.93
C ARG A 404 4.84 16.81 -3.74
N ASP A 405 4.19 16.67 -2.59
CA ASP A 405 4.79 16.15 -1.37
C ASP A 405 5.18 14.68 -1.54
N GLU A 406 4.33 13.87 -2.18
CA GLU A 406 4.63 12.48 -2.54
C GLU A 406 5.83 12.37 -3.48
N THR A 407 5.88 13.22 -4.52
CA THR A 407 7.00 13.27 -5.46
C THR A 407 8.31 13.66 -4.75
N ALA A 408 8.27 14.71 -3.93
CA ALA A 408 9.42 15.15 -3.14
C ALA A 408 9.89 14.07 -2.16
N ALA A 409 8.98 13.33 -1.53
CA ALA A 409 9.31 12.23 -0.63
C ALA A 409 10.02 11.08 -1.37
N ILE A 410 9.59 10.74 -2.60
CA ILE A 410 10.24 9.74 -3.46
C ILE A 410 11.67 10.18 -3.81
N GLU A 411 11.85 11.43 -4.21
CA GLU A 411 13.17 11.99 -4.56
C GLU A 411 14.11 12.02 -3.35
N GLN A 412 13.63 12.48 -2.19
CA GLN A 412 14.39 12.50 -0.94
C GLN A 412 14.78 11.09 -0.48
N ALA A 413 13.86 10.13 -0.60
CA ALA A 413 14.13 8.73 -0.28
C ALA A 413 15.23 8.15 -1.19
N ALA A 414 15.21 8.47 -2.49
CA ALA A 414 16.26 8.04 -3.42
C ALA A 414 17.62 8.69 -3.14
N ALA A 415 17.64 9.98 -2.80
CA ALA A 415 18.86 10.67 -2.41
C ALA A 415 19.46 10.10 -1.11
N GLY A 416 18.64 9.85 -0.09
CA GLY A 416 19.08 9.22 1.16
C GLY A 416 19.57 7.78 0.95
N LEU A 417 18.97 7.07 -0.02
CA LEU A 417 19.34 5.71 -0.37
C LEU A 417 20.76 5.64 -0.96
N SER A 418 21.12 6.54 -1.89
CA SER A 418 22.45 6.54 -2.51
C SER A 418 23.56 6.72 -1.47
N VAL A 419 23.37 7.61 -0.50
CA VAL A 419 24.30 7.85 0.61
C VAL A 419 24.41 6.63 1.53
N ARG A 420 23.27 6.03 1.91
CA ARG A 420 23.24 4.84 2.78
C ARG A 420 23.75 3.57 2.10
N LEU A 421 23.72 3.50 0.77
CA LEU A 421 24.24 2.36 0.00
C LEU A 421 25.75 2.45 -0.24
N LEU A 422 26.34 3.64 -0.21
CA LEU A 422 27.80 3.81 -0.34
C LEU A 422 28.58 3.23 0.85
N ALA A 423 28.06 3.38 2.07
CA ALA A 423 28.69 2.86 3.29
C ALA A 423 28.86 1.32 3.31
N PRO A 424 27.82 0.49 3.13
CA PRO A 424 27.97 -0.97 3.08
C PRO A 424 28.75 -1.44 1.87
N THR A 425 28.63 -0.75 0.72
CA THR A 425 29.37 -1.15 -0.47
C THR A 425 30.87 -0.97 -0.30
N GLY A 426 31.31 0.19 0.19
CA GLY A 426 32.72 0.43 0.48
C GLY A 426 33.27 -0.45 1.59
N LEU A 427 32.52 -0.65 2.68
CA LEU A 427 33.02 -1.36 3.86
C LEU A 427 33.04 -2.89 3.71
N CYS A 428 32.16 -3.47 2.87
CA CYS A 428 32.07 -4.92 2.70
C CYS A 428 32.63 -5.43 1.35
N PHE A 429 32.45 -4.71 0.23
CA PHE A 429 32.94 -5.21 -1.06
C PHE A 429 34.44 -4.97 -1.26
N LEU A 430 35.00 -3.88 -0.74
CA LEU A 430 36.42 -3.59 -0.89
C LEU A 430 37.30 -4.70 -0.29
N PRO A 431 37.05 -5.16 0.94
CA PRO A 431 37.94 -6.15 1.51
C PRO A 431 37.57 -7.59 1.11
N ALA A 432 36.34 -7.86 0.65
CA ALA A 432 36.00 -9.07 -0.09
C ALA A 432 36.76 -9.14 -1.44
N PHE A 433 36.84 -8.03 -2.18
CA PHE A 433 37.59 -7.93 -3.43
C PHE A 433 39.09 -8.19 -3.22
N VAL A 434 39.66 -7.64 -2.15
CA VAL A 434 41.08 -7.87 -1.81
C VAL A 434 41.34 -9.34 -1.49
N LEU A 435 40.49 -9.98 -0.66
CA LEU A 435 40.67 -11.38 -0.26
C LEU A 435 40.42 -12.38 -1.40
N ILE A 436 39.42 -12.13 -2.26
CA ILE A 436 39.03 -13.07 -3.33
C ILE A 436 39.84 -12.84 -4.61
N GLY A 437 40.13 -11.58 -4.97
CA GLY A 437 40.73 -11.25 -6.25
C GLY A 437 42.23 -10.95 -6.14
N VAL A 438 42.59 -9.96 -5.33
CA VAL A 438 43.95 -9.39 -5.33
C VAL A 438 44.96 -10.30 -4.63
N LEU A 439 44.62 -10.83 -3.46
CA LEU A 439 45.54 -11.62 -2.64
C LEU A 439 45.91 -12.96 -3.30
N PRO A 440 44.96 -13.73 -3.88
CA PRO A 440 45.29 -14.96 -4.60
C PRO A 440 46.12 -14.71 -5.86
N ALA A 441 45.83 -13.65 -6.61
CA ALA A 441 46.61 -13.29 -7.80
C ALA A 441 48.06 -12.96 -7.44
N ILE A 442 48.30 -12.15 -6.40
CA ILE A 442 49.67 -11.83 -5.95
C ILE A 442 50.41 -13.08 -5.50
N VAL A 443 49.76 -13.96 -4.72
CA VAL A 443 50.37 -15.20 -4.23
C VAL A 443 50.71 -16.15 -5.38
N SER A 444 49.80 -16.30 -6.36
CA SER A 444 50.04 -17.17 -7.51
C SER A 444 51.10 -16.64 -8.48
N PHE A 445 51.35 -15.33 -8.52
CA PHE A 445 52.47 -14.74 -9.28
C PHE A 445 53.80 -14.78 -8.52
N ALA A 446 53.77 -14.87 -7.20
CA ALA A 446 54.95 -14.89 -6.35
C ALA A 446 55.50 -16.30 -6.09
N MET A 447 54.68 -17.33 -6.29
CA MET A 447 55.09 -18.74 -6.41
C MET A 447 55.49 -19.03 -7.85
#